data_AF-A0A6P6TTL3-F1
#
_entry.id   AF-A0A6P6TTL3-F1
#
_cell.length_a   1.000
_cell.length_b   1.000
_cell.length_c   1.000
_cell.angle_alpha   90.00
_cell.angle_beta   90.00
_cell.angle_gamma   90.00
#
_symmetry.space_group_name_H-M   'P 1'
#
loop_
_entity.id
_entity.type
_entity.pdbx_description
1 polymer ?
#
loop_
_entity_poly.entity_id
_entity_poly.type
_entity_poly.pdbx_seq_one_letter_code
_entity_poly.pdbx_strand_id
1 'polypeptide(L)'
;MSFGACLSSPASLSLLCSGKPSINGSRISASAEVPDFLSADWLQSRRKRPFGPRLSFSAEEAVQHQLDALKYNDQPRQDYGIEVMYRFAGFDPFERSTYFGRFFDLGQFERFRRIFHHSTYRVLLGHQERKILSSLYPKENCYKQRVWVRGARPEEEEIFQFTMVQRVGGSWDGYWLTESLLHDGDCFSGGLAY
;
A
#
# COMPACT_ATOMS: atom_id res chain seq x y z
N MET A 1 -18.65 69.05 -11.91
CA MET A 1 -17.40 69.25 -12.69
C MET A 1 -16.81 67.87 -12.97
N SER A 2 -16.40 67.62 -14.21
CA SER A 2 -16.42 66.32 -14.88
C SER A 2 -15.03 65.76 -15.26
N PHE A 3 -15.03 64.46 -15.59
CA PHE A 3 -14.13 63.67 -16.45
C PHE A 3 -12.68 63.36 -16.04
N GLY A 4 -12.29 62.10 -16.26
CA GLY A 4 -10.90 61.70 -16.51
C GLY A 4 -10.58 60.23 -16.22
N ALA A 5 -10.76 59.35 -17.22
CA ALA A 5 -10.15 58.02 -17.27
C ALA A 5 -8.68 58.11 -17.73
N CYS A 6 -7.83 57.13 -17.39
CA CYS A 6 -6.82 56.55 -18.30
C CYS A 6 -6.08 55.34 -17.71
N LEU A 7 -5.86 54.33 -18.57
CA LEU A 7 -4.99 53.17 -18.41
C LEU A 7 -3.50 53.52 -18.60
N SER A 8 -2.58 52.73 -18.04
CA SER A 8 -1.43 52.12 -18.76
C SER A 8 -0.47 51.33 -17.84
N SER A 9 -0.08 50.13 -18.28
CA SER A 9 0.99 49.25 -17.76
C SER A 9 2.41 49.73 -18.16
N PRO A 10 3.47 48.89 -18.08
CA PRO A 10 4.35 48.65 -16.94
C PRO A 10 5.77 49.27 -17.14
N ALA A 11 6.51 49.50 -16.04
CA ALA A 11 7.89 49.97 -16.11
C ALA A 11 8.89 48.82 -16.28
N SER A 12 9.68 48.96 -17.34
CA SER A 12 10.76 48.10 -17.83
C SER A 12 12.05 48.18 -17.02
N LEU A 13 12.83 47.10 -17.14
CA LEU A 13 14.19 46.84 -16.67
C LEU A 13 15.19 47.98 -17.00
N SER A 14 16.07 48.30 -16.04
CA SER A 14 17.31 49.04 -16.28
C SER A 14 18.52 48.23 -15.81
N LEU A 15 19.39 47.88 -16.77
CA LEU A 15 20.74 47.36 -16.63
C LEU A 15 21.75 48.49 -16.35
N LEU A 16 22.96 48.08 -15.91
CA LEU A 16 24.28 48.74 -15.80
C LEU A 16 24.74 48.76 -14.32
N CYS A 17 25.91 48.23 -13.96
CA CYS A 17 27.21 48.61 -14.51
C CYS A 17 28.23 47.46 -14.67
N SER A 18 29.09 47.73 -15.65
CA SER A 18 30.31 47.13 -16.16
C SER A 18 31.40 46.68 -15.17
N GLY A 19 32.06 45.58 -15.53
CA GLY A 19 33.46 45.27 -15.19
C GLY A 19 33.97 44.05 -15.99
N LYS A 20 34.86 44.26 -16.97
CA LYS A 20 35.72 43.24 -17.61
C LYS A 20 37.14 43.40 -17.01
N PRO A 21 37.97 42.34 -16.86
CA PRO A 21 38.65 41.65 -17.97
C PRO A 21 38.76 40.12 -17.67
N SER A 22 39.41 39.20 -18.38
CA SER A 22 40.28 39.10 -19.56
C SER A 22 40.14 37.65 -20.08
N ILE A 23 40.66 37.40 -21.28
CA ILE A 23 40.50 36.22 -22.13
C ILE A 23 41.18 34.96 -21.56
N ASN A 24 40.45 33.83 -21.56
CA ASN A 24 40.97 32.49 -21.85
C ASN A 24 39.80 31.60 -22.33
N GLY A 25 39.59 31.58 -23.64
CA GLY A 25 38.51 30.82 -24.30
C GLY A 25 38.89 29.36 -24.50
N SER A 26 38.72 28.52 -23.48
CA SER A 26 38.51 27.10 -23.69
C SER A 26 37.09 26.90 -24.22
N ARG A 27 36.97 26.47 -25.49
CA ARG A 27 35.69 26.00 -26.05
C ARG A 27 35.30 24.69 -25.38
N ILE A 28 34.67 24.78 -24.22
CA ILE A 28 33.97 23.65 -23.61
C ILE A 28 32.67 23.51 -24.40
N SER A 29 32.65 22.55 -25.33
CA SER A 29 31.40 22.04 -25.88
C SER A 29 30.66 21.37 -24.73
N ALA A 30 29.69 22.08 -24.16
CA ALA A 30 28.72 21.47 -23.27
C ALA A 30 27.80 20.61 -24.14
N SER A 31 28.20 19.37 -24.40
CA SER A 31 27.25 18.29 -24.62
C SER A 31 26.46 18.19 -23.32
N ALA A 32 25.38 18.98 -23.23
CA ALA A 32 24.38 18.78 -22.21
C ALA A 32 23.73 17.43 -22.53
N GLU A 33 24.31 16.36 -22.01
CA GLU A 33 23.57 15.14 -21.72
C GLU A 33 22.44 15.59 -20.80
N VAL A 34 21.27 15.80 -21.41
CA VAL A 34 20.02 15.93 -20.67
C VAL A 34 19.93 14.67 -19.83
N PRO A 35 19.98 14.75 -18.49
CA PRO A 35 19.83 13.57 -17.67
C PRO A 35 18.49 12.95 -18.02
N ASP A 36 18.49 11.68 -18.44
CA ASP A 36 17.26 10.94 -18.67
C ASP A 36 16.53 10.83 -17.32
N PHE A 37 15.62 11.79 -17.04
CA PHE A 37 14.76 11.82 -15.86
C PHE A 37 13.77 10.64 -15.81
N LEU A 38 13.78 9.82 -16.85
CA LEU A 38 13.13 8.53 -16.94
C LEU A 38 14.21 7.47 -17.09
N SER A 39 14.95 7.16 -16.02
CA SER A 39 15.86 6.00 -16.01
C SER A 39 15.12 4.79 -16.60
N ALA A 40 15.77 4.01 -17.46
CA ALA A 40 15.20 2.78 -18.03
C ALA A 40 14.67 1.80 -16.93
N ASP A 41 15.17 1.95 -15.70
CA ASP A 41 14.72 1.26 -14.49
C ASP A 41 13.36 1.74 -13.94
N TRP A 42 12.79 2.85 -14.41
CA TRP A 42 11.46 3.33 -14.02
C TRP A 42 10.35 2.37 -14.48
N LEU A 43 10.49 1.79 -15.68
CA LEU A 43 9.62 0.72 -16.17
C LEU A 43 9.84 -0.60 -15.43
N GLN A 44 11.08 -0.91 -15.06
CA GLN A 44 11.39 -2.11 -14.26
C GLN A 44 10.88 -2.02 -12.82
N SER A 45 10.94 -0.84 -12.20
CA SER A 45 10.40 -0.59 -10.85
C SER A 45 8.87 -0.63 -10.82
N ARG A 46 8.17 -0.21 -11.88
CA ARG A 46 6.71 -0.48 -12.03
C ARG A 46 6.38 -1.97 -12.21
N ARG A 47 7.26 -2.75 -12.84
CA ARG A 47 7.13 -4.23 -12.94
C ARG A 47 7.38 -4.93 -11.60
N LYS A 48 8.08 -4.30 -10.65
CA LYS A 48 8.39 -4.82 -9.31
C LYS A 48 7.38 -4.42 -8.23
N ARG A 49 6.27 -3.75 -8.61
CA ARG A 49 5.18 -3.46 -7.66
C ARG A 49 4.64 -4.79 -7.13
N PRO A 50 4.52 -4.96 -5.79
CA PRO A 50 3.96 -6.19 -5.24
C PRO A 50 2.60 -6.50 -5.86
N PHE A 51 2.19 -7.75 -5.80
CA PHE A 51 0.83 -8.10 -6.16
C PHE A 51 -0.16 -7.28 -5.30
N GLY A 52 -1.30 -6.90 -5.87
CA GLY A 52 -2.24 -6.01 -5.23
C GLY A 52 -3.65 -6.16 -5.81
N PRO A 53 -4.63 -5.45 -5.24
CA PRO A 53 -6.03 -5.57 -5.62
C PRO A 53 -6.24 -5.19 -7.09
N ARG A 54 -7.16 -5.90 -7.76
CA ARG A 54 -7.53 -5.69 -9.16
C ARG A 54 -9.04 -5.67 -9.30
N LEU A 55 -9.54 -4.84 -10.20
CA LEU A 55 -10.96 -4.73 -10.54
C LEU A 55 -11.59 -6.05 -11.02
N SER A 56 -10.79 -6.94 -11.60
CA SER A 56 -11.26 -8.23 -12.11
C SER A 56 -11.46 -9.29 -11.02
N PHE A 57 -10.97 -9.06 -9.79
CA PHE A 57 -11.02 -10.07 -8.75
C PHE A 57 -12.40 -10.14 -8.11
N SER A 58 -12.88 -11.36 -7.89
CA SER A 58 -13.92 -11.60 -6.91
C SER A 58 -13.38 -11.44 -5.48
N ALA A 59 -14.28 -11.31 -4.50
CA ALA A 59 -13.88 -11.24 -3.10
C ALA A 59 -13.11 -12.50 -2.66
N GLU A 60 -13.53 -13.67 -3.15
CA GLU A 60 -12.89 -14.95 -2.86
C GLU A 60 -11.50 -15.06 -3.50
N GLU A 61 -11.35 -14.66 -4.76
CA GLU A 61 -10.06 -14.62 -5.45
C GLU A 61 -9.08 -13.67 -4.76
N ALA A 62 -9.56 -12.51 -4.30
CA ALA A 62 -8.76 -11.56 -3.57
C ALA A 62 -8.22 -12.15 -2.25
N VAL A 63 -9.01 -12.92 -1.51
CA VAL A 63 -8.55 -13.63 -0.31
C VAL A 63 -7.58 -14.75 -0.66
N GLN A 64 -7.88 -15.52 -1.72
CA GLN A 64 -7.02 -16.60 -2.19
C GLN A 64 -5.61 -16.11 -2.54
N HIS A 65 -5.52 -15.02 -3.31
CA HIS A 65 -4.23 -14.44 -3.67
C HIS A 65 -3.44 -13.89 -2.48
N GLN A 66 -4.13 -13.31 -1.51
CA GLN A 66 -3.53 -12.86 -0.24
C GLN A 66 -2.94 -14.05 0.53
N LEU A 67 -3.69 -15.15 0.64
CA LEU A 67 -3.22 -16.37 1.28
C LEU A 67 -2.06 -17.01 0.51
N ASP A 68 -2.09 -17.04 -0.82
CA ASP A 68 -0.96 -17.51 -1.62
C ASP A 68 0.30 -16.67 -1.41
N ALA A 69 0.16 -15.35 -1.32
CA ALA A 69 1.28 -14.48 -1.02
C ALA A 69 1.86 -14.75 0.38
N LEU A 70 1.02 -15.01 1.37
CA LEU A 70 1.45 -15.36 2.74
C LEU A 70 2.10 -16.76 2.82
N LYS A 71 1.63 -17.72 2.01
CA LYS A 71 2.25 -19.04 1.87
C LYS A 71 3.70 -18.95 1.38
N TYR A 72 3.96 -18.03 0.45
CA TYR A 72 5.30 -17.78 -0.10
C TYR A 72 5.85 -16.42 0.36
N ASN A 73 5.72 -16.11 1.66
CA ASN A 73 5.96 -14.78 2.21
C ASN A 73 7.30 -14.15 1.80
N ASP A 74 8.38 -14.92 1.71
CA ASP A 74 9.73 -14.39 1.46
C ASP A 74 10.18 -14.48 -0.01
N GLN A 75 9.24 -14.67 -0.94
CA GLN A 75 9.52 -14.70 -2.38
C GLN A 75 8.71 -13.63 -3.13
N PRO A 76 9.34 -12.79 -3.98
CA PRO A 76 10.75 -12.79 -4.38
C PRO A 76 11.71 -12.10 -3.39
N ARG A 77 11.20 -11.49 -2.32
CA ARG A 77 11.99 -10.81 -1.29
C ARG A 77 11.34 -11.04 0.07
N GLN A 78 12.10 -10.79 1.15
CA GLN A 78 11.61 -10.95 2.52
C GLN A 78 10.32 -10.17 2.75
N ASP A 79 9.34 -10.79 3.43
CA ASP A 79 8.05 -10.19 3.77
C ASP A 79 7.20 -9.69 2.60
N TYR A 80 7.45 -10.19 1.40
CA TYR A 80 6.62 -9.93 0.23
C TYR A 80 5.14 -10.29 0.45
N GLY A 81 4.84 -11.38 1.15
CA GLY A 81 3.46 -11.75 1.50
C GLY A 81 2.76 -10.67 2.32
N ILE A 82 3.46 -10.13 3.33
CA ILE A 82 2.99 -9.03 4.16
C ILE A 82 2.82 -7.74 3.34
N GLU A 83 3.72 -7.43 2.41
CA GLU A 83 3.54 -6.30 1.49
C GLU A 83 2.27 -6.42 0.64
N VAL A 84 1.97 -7.63 0.15
CA VAL A 84 0.72 -7.90 -0.57
C VAL A 84 -0.47 -7.63 0.35
N MET A 85 -0.47 -8.17 1.57
CA MET A 85 -1.52 -7.91 2.56
C MET A 85 -1.72 -6.41 2.81
N TYR A 86 -0.63 -5.67 2.99
CA TYR A 86 -0.67 -4.22 3.21
C TYR A 86 -1.30 -3.47 2.02
N ARG A 87 -1.08 -3.94 0.79
CA ARG A 87 -1.66 -3.34 -0.41
C ARG A 87 -3.13 -3.67 -0.63
N PHE A 88 -3.58 -4.82 -0.15
CA PHE A 88 -5.00 -5.15 -0.10
C PHE A 88 -5.71 -4.46 1.06
N ALA A 89 -4.98 -3.98 2.07
CA ALA A 89 -5.58 -3.36 3.24
C ALA A 89 -6.33 -2.08 2.86
N GLY A 90 -7.62 -2.07 3.18
CA GLY A 90 -8.54 -1.00 2.84
C GLY A 90 -8.60 0.11 3.87
N PHE A 91 -7.59 0.31 4.72
CA PHE A 91 -7.58 1.37 5.72
C PHE A 91 -6.93 2.65 5.19
N ASP A 92 -7.24 3.79 5.81
CA ASP A 92 -6.54 5.05 5.55
C ASP A 92 -5.21 5.06 6.32
N PRO A 93 -4.05 5.23 5.66
CA PRO A 93 -2.75 5.31 6.32
C PRO A 93 -2.63 6.42 7.37
N PHE A 94 -3.43 7.47 7.27
CA PHE A 94 -3.40 8.60 8.20
C PHE A 94 -4.34 8.42 9.41
N GLU A 95 -5.15 7.36 9.41
CA GLU A 95 -6.10 7.07 10.48
C GLU A 95 -5.77 5.78 11.24
N ARG A 96 -6.35 5.65 12.44
CA ARG A 96 -6.27 4.43 13.22
C ARG A 96 -7.20 3.38 12.65
N SER A 97 -6.66 2.20 12.37
CA SER A 97 -7.40 1.09 11.77
C SER A 97 -7.69 -0.02 12.78
N THR A 98 -8.84 -0.66 12.63
CA THR A 98 -9.25 -1.88 13.35
C THR A 98 -8.93 -3.16 12.57
N TYR A 99 -8.00 -3.11 11.60
CA TYR A 99 -7.66 -4.22 10.72
C TYR A 99 -7.38 -5.53 11.49
N PHE A 100 -6.67 -5.45 12.62
CA PHE A 100 -6.36 -6.60 13.49
C PHE A 100 -7.23 -6.64 14.76
N GLY A 101 -8.46 -6.14 14.69
CA GLY A 101 -9.46 -6.16 15.78
C GLY A 101 -9.32 -5.06 16.83
N ARG A 102 -8.13 -4.46 16.96
CA ARG A 102 -7.84 -3.32 17.85
C ARG A 102 -7.36 -2.12 17.05
N PHE A 103 -7.48 -0.92 17.62
CA PHE A 103 -7.02 0.31 16.97
C PHE A 103 -5.50 0.42 16.95
N PHE A 104 -4.91 0.28 15.77
CA PHE A 104 -3.48 0.47 15.53
C PHE A 104 -3.23 1.58 14.50
N ASP A 105 -2.13 2.32 14.64
CA ASP A 105 -1.65 3.18 13.56
C ASP A 105 -0.91 2.28 12.55
N LEU A 106 -1.60 1.88 11.50
CA LEU A 106 -1.09 0.95 10.49
C LEU A 106 -0.54 1.66 9.26
N GLY A 107 -0.54 2.99 9.23
CA GLY A 107 0.01 3.76 8.11
C GLY A 107 1.48 3.49 7.83
N GLN A 108 2.26 3.08 8.83
CA GLN A 108 3.64 2.66 8.66
C GLN A 108 3.70 1.15 8.40
N PHE A 109 4.30 0.78 7.26
CA PHE A 109 4.46 -0.62 6.87
C PHE A 109 5.17 -1.45 7.95
N GLU A 110 6.18 -0.90 8.62
CA GLU A 110 6.94 -1.60 9.67
C GLU A 110 6.04 -2.01 10.84
N ARG A 111 5.03 -1.20 11.20
CA ARG A 111 4.10 -1.54 12.29
C ARG A 111 3.17 -2.66 11.87
N PHE A 112 2.66 -2.61 10.65
CA PHE A 112 1.86 -3.69 10.06
C PHE A 112 2.67 -5.00 9.98
N ARG A 113 3.92 -4.93 9.51
CA ARG A 113 4.86 -6.07 9.43
C ARG A 113 5.13 -6.69 10.79
N ARG A 114 5.37 -5.88 11.83
CA ARG A 114 5.62 -6.37 13.19
C ARG A 114 4.46 -7.20 13.74
N ILE A 115 3.21 -6.84 13.43
CA ILE A 115 2.03 -7.59 13.89
C ILE A 115 1.98 -8.98 13.25
N PHE A 116 2.27 -9.10 11.96
CA PHE A 116 2.34 -10.39 11.27
C PHE A 116 3.42 -11.33 11.84
N HIS A 117 4.55 -10.76 12.26
CA HIS A 117 5.62 -11.54 12.93
C HIS A 117 5.32 -11.86 14.41
N HIS A 118 4.30 -11.24 15.00
CA HIS A 118 3.87 -11.49 16.37
C HIS A 118 2.93 -12.71 16.45
N SER A 119 2.96 -13.40 17.60
CA SER A 119 2.54 -14.81 17.77
C SER A 119 1.23 -15.22 17.10
N THR A 120 0.16 -14.42 17.22
CA THR A 120 -1.18 -14.76 16.71
C THR A 120 -1.23 -14.87 15.20
N TYR A 121 -0.49 -14.03 14.45
CA TYR A 121 -0.56 -13.96 12.99
C TYR A 121 0.60 -14.67 12.28
N ARG A 122 1.66 -15.04 13.02
CA ARG A 122 2.82 -15.74 12.47
C ARG A 122 2.45 -17.02 11.74
N VAL A 123 1.40 -17.72 12.20
CA VAL A 123 0.90 -18.98 11.60
C VAL A 123 0.53 -18.81 10.12
N LEU A 124 0.17 -17.61 9.69
CA LEU A 124 -0.12 -17.30 8.29
C LEU A 124 1.14 -17.30 7.41
N LEU A 125 2.30 -16.97 7.97
CA LEU A 125 3.56 -16.82 7.23
C LEU A 125 4.15 -18.19 6.94
N GLY A 126 4.29 -18.53 5.66
CA GLY A 126 4.87 -19.83 5.27
C GLY A 126 3.98 -21.03 5.61
N HIS A 127 2.67 -20.82 5.71
CA HIS A 127 1.73 -21.90 6.04
C HIS A 127 1.77 -23.04 5.02
N GLN A 128 1.60 -24.27 5.49
CA GLN A 128 1.66 -25.46 4.65
C GLN A 128 0.32 -25.74 3.97
N GLU A 129 -0.75 -25.64 4.76
CA GLU A 129 -2.11 -25.98 4.35
C GLU A 129 -3.10 -24.89 4.79
N ARG A 130 -4.15 -24.71 4.00
CA ARG A 130 -5.29 -23.85 4.33
C ARG A 130 -6.58 -24.51 3.88
N LYS A 131 -7.65 -24.33 4.67
CA LYS A 131 -9.00 -24.82 4.36
C LYS A 131 -10.01 -23.71 4.60
N ILE A 132 -10.85 -23.47 3.60
CA ILE A 132 -11.98 -22.55 3.73
C ILE A 132 -13.04 -23.26 4.59
N LEU A 133 -13.35 -22.68 5.75
CA LEU A 133 -14.38 -23.20 6.65
C LEU A 133 -15.75 -22.64 6.29
N SER A 134 -15.83 -21.34 6.00
CA SER A 134 -17.07 -20.70 5.59
C SER A 134 -16.82 -19.46 4.75
N SER A 135 -17.78 -19.15 3.88
CA SER A 135 -17.82 -17.95 3.03
C SER A 135 -19.23 -17.36 3.14
N LEU A 136 -19.36 -16.06 3.39
CA LEU A 136 -20.64 -15.39 3.49
C LEU A 136 -20.61 -13.98 2.91
N TYR A 137 -21.75 -13.50 2.41
CA TYR A 137 -21.95 -12.12 1.97
C TYR A 137 -22.94 -11.43 2.93
N PRO A 138 -22.47 -10.80 4.03
CA PRO A 138 -23.37 -10.09 4.95
C PRO A 138 -24.18 -8.98 4.29
N LYS A 139 -23.61 -8.35 3.26
CA LYS A 139 -24.16 -7.24 2.47
C LYS A 139 -23.62 -7.36 1.06
N GLU A 140 -24.21 -6.65 0.09
CA GLU A 140 -23.78 -6.69 -1.32
C GLU A 140 -22.28 -6.38 -1.49
N ASN A 141 -21.80 -5.34 -0.82
CA ASN A 141 -20.41 -4.88 -0.93
C ASN A 141 -19.51 -5.42 0.21
N CYS A 142 -19.93 -6.48 0.90
CA CYS A 142 -19.19 -7.05 2.02
C CYS A 142 -19.14 -8.56 1.91
N TYR A 143 -17.95 -9.12 2.10
CA TYR A 143 -17.71 -10.54 2.06
C TYR A 143 -16.89 -10.94 3.28
N LYS A 144 -17.26 -12.04 3.94
CA LYS A 144 -16.47 -12.61 5.03
C LYS A 144 -16.12 -14.06 4.72
N GLN A 145 -14.88 -14.43 4.98
CA GLN A 145 -14.40 -15.78 4.80
C GLN A 145 -13.63 -16.23 6.05
N ARG A 146 -13.99 -17.38 6.60
CA ARG A 146 -13.24 -18.05 7.66
C ARG A 146 -12.35 -19.11 7.06
N VAL A 147 -11.08 -19.07 7.43
CA VAL A 147 -10.03 -19.93 6.89
C VAL A 147 -9.28 -20.53 8.04
N TRP A 148 -9.24 -21.86 8.08
CA TRP A 148 -8.31 -22.61 8.91
C TRP A 148 -6.97 -22.67 8.22
N VAL A 149 -5.90 -22.42 8.96
CA VAL A 149 -4.53 -22.37 8.45
C VAL A 149 -3.62 -23.19 9.34
N ARG A 150 -2.79 -24.04 8.71
CA ARG A 150 -1.74 -24.79 9.36
C ARG A 150 -0.39 -24.18 9.04
N GLY A 151 0.28 -23.68 10.07
CA GLY A 151 1.58 -23.02 10.01
C GLY A 151 2.72 -23.96 9.62
N ALA A 152 3.94 -23.42 9.65
CA ALA A 152 5.14 -24.17 9.28
C ALA A 152 5.58 -25.16 10.37
N ARG A 153 5.24 -24.89 11.64
CA ARG A 153 5.59 -25.78 12.76
C ARG A 153 4.50 -26.82 13.01
N PRO A 154 4.85 -28.03 13.47
CA PRO A 154 3.85 -28.96 13.98
C PRO A 154 3.08 -28.28 15.13
N GLU A 155 1.76 -28.49 15.18
CA GLU A 155 0.81 -27.92 16.17
C GLU A 155 0.44 -26.43 16.03
N GLU A 156 1.05 -25.68 15.09
CA GLU A 156 0.60 -24.33 14.79
C GLU A 156 -0.61 -24.36 13.84
N GLU A 157 -1.81 -24.35 14.40
CA GLU A 157 -3.07 -24.32 13.65
C GLU A 157 -3.99 -23.23 14.19
N GLU A 158 -4.48 -22.37 13.31
CA GLU A 158 -5.30 -21.22 13.69
C GLU A 158 -6.41 -20.94 12.69
N ILE A 159 -7.48 -20.30 13.14
CA ILE A 159 -8.60 -19.88 12.31
C ILE A 159 -8.61 -18.36 12.21
N PHE A 160 -8.68 -17.86 10.98
CA PHE A 160 -8.75 -16.45 10.68
C PHE A 160 -10.02 -16.11 9.92
N GLN A 161 -10.61 -14.96 10.24
CA GLN A 161 -11.71 -14.37 9.50
C GLN A 161 -11.21 -13.17 8.70
N PHE A 162 -11.29 -13.27 7.38
CA PHE A 162 -11.13 -12.16 6.46
C PHE A 162 -12.46 -11.45 6.32
N THR A 163 -12.47 -10.14 6.48
CA THR A 163 -13.58 -9.27 6.08
C THR A 163 -13.11 -8.42 4.91
N MET A 164 -13.72 -8.63 3.76
CA MET A 164 -13.49 -7.91 2.52
C MET A 164 -14.64 -6.93 2.28
N VAL A 165 -14.30 -5.74 1.77
CA VAL A 165 -15.27 -4.72 1.40
C VAL A 165 -14.98 -4.28 -0.03
N GLN A 166 -16.03 -4.21 -0.85
CA GLN A 166 -15.96 -3.60 -2.16
C GLN A 166 -16.08 -2.08 -2.01
N ARG A 167 -15.06 -1.36 -2.43
CA ARG A 167 -15.07 0.11 -2.38
C ARG A 167 -16.06 0.67 -3.39
N VAL A 168 -16.81 1.69 -2.97
CA VAL A 168 -17.74 2.43 -3.80
C VAL A 168 -17.28 3.87 -3.89
N GLY A 169 -17.00 4.34 -5.10
CA GLY A 169 -16.51 5.67 -5.40
C GLY A 169 -15.00 5.87 -5.17
N GLY A 170 -14.47 6.96 -5.74
CA GLY A 170 -13.04 7.30 -5.69
C GLY A 170 -12.19 6.49 -6.68
N SER A 171 -10.87 6.51 -6.49
CA SER A 171 -9.91 5.83 -7.36
C SER A 171 -9.87 4.30 -7.21
N TRP A 172 -10.52 3.78 -6.15
CA TRP A 172 -10.61 2.36 -5.82
C TRP A 172 -12.02 1.79 -6.03
N ASP A 173 -12.88 2.49 -6.77
CA ASP A 173 -14.24 2.04 -7.04
C ASP A 173 -14.29 0.65 -7.69
N GLY A 174 -15.11 -0.24 -7.12
CA GLY A 174 -15.27 -1.62 -7.55
C GLY A 174 -14.20 -2.60 -7.07
N TYR A 175 -13.12 -2.14 -6.42
CA TYR A 175 -12.07 -3.04 -5.91
C TYR A 175 -12.46 -3.68 -4.58
N TRP A 176 -12.14 -4.97 -4.43
CA TRP A 176 -12.21 -5.67 -3.14
C TRP A 176 -10.94 -5.42 -2.33
N LEU A 177 -11.12 -4.83 -1.15
CA LEU A 177 -10.06 -4.55 -0.18
C LEU A 177 -10.34 -5.27 1.13
N THR A 178 -9.29 -5.58 1.88
CA THR A 178 -9.39 -6.22 3.18
C THR A 178 -9.65 -5.15 4.25
N GLU A 179 -10.84 -5.17 4.83
CA GLU A 179 -11.21 -4.30 5.95
C GLU A 179 -10.59 -4.79 7.25
N SER A 180 -10.65 -6.11 7.50
CA SER A 180 -10.05 -6.73 8.68
C SER A 180 -9.62 -8.16 8.46
N LEU A 181 -8.59 -8.56 9.21
CA LEU A 181 -8.10 -9.92 9.36
C LEU A 181 -8.06 -10.22 10.85
N LEU A 182 -9.02 -11.02 11.31
CA LEU A 182 -9.22 -11.30 12.73
C LEU A 182 -8.89 -12.75 13.04
N HIS A 183 -8.26 -12.99 14.18
CA HIS A 183 -8.14 -14.33 14.75
C HIS A 183 -9.46 -14.71 15.43
N ASP A 184 -9.96 -15.92 15.18
CA ASP A 184 -11.28 -16.35 15.65
C ASP A 184 -11.34 -16.51 17.18
N GLY A 185 -10.20 -16.79 17.83
CA GLY A 185 -10.07 -16.87 19.28
C GLY A 185 -10.09 -15.51 20.01
N ASP A 186 -9.89 -14.41 19.28
CA ASP A 186 -9.88 -13.05 19.85
C ASP A 186 -11.28 -12.46 20.05
N CYS A 187 -12.35 -13.23 19.80
CA CYS A 187 -13.72 -12.76 20.04
C CYS A 187 -14.02 -12.48 21.53
N PHE A 188 -13.14 -12.86 22.49
CA PHE A 188 -13.40 -12.74 23.93
C PHE A 188 -12.22 -12.45 24.89
N SER A 189 -11.07 -11.91 24.44
CA SER A 189 -9.97 -11.57 25.36
C SER A 189 -9.52 -10.11 25.24
N GLY A 190 -10.29 -9.24 25.93
CA GLY A 190 -9.79 -7.94 26.34
C GLY A 190 -8.52 -8.09 27.17
N GLY A 191 -7.46 -7.36 26.81
CA GLY A 191 -6.24 -7.26 27.62
C GLY A 191 -5.02 -7.90 26.99
N LEU A 192 -4.40 -7.17 26.05
CA LEU A 192 -2.93 -7.16 25.97
C LEU A 192 -2.57 -5.67 25.92
N ALA A 193 -2.33 -5.11 27.11
CA ALA A 193 -1.72 -3.81 27.28
C ALA A 193 -0.26 -3.94 26.82
N TYR A 194 0.16 -3.02 25.94
CA TYR A 194 1.57 -2.73 25.71
C TYR A 194 2.06 -1.76 26.78
#